data_AF-A0A6F9X2I6-F1
#
_entry.id   AF-A0A6F9X2I6-F1
#
_cell.length_a   1.000
_cell.length_b   1.000
_cell.length_c   1.000
_cell.angle_alpha   90.00
_cell.angle_beta   90.00
_cell.angle_gamma   90.00
#
_symmetry.space_group_name_H-M   'P 1'
#
loop_
_entity.id
_entity.type
_entity.pdbx_description
1 polymer ?
#
loop_
_entity_poly.entity_id
_entity_poly.type
_entity_poly.pdbx_seq_one_letter_code
_entity_poly.pdbx_strand_id
1 'polypeptide(L)'
;MRERTKRSLWSGIMLVLAALVLFVPAPAPAKNLLKSSDAETRIAGKWYRSDGMYMLELGSARKGGTLAASYFNPRPIRVGRAVWRREQGRIMVVVELHDAHYPGSTYMLVYLPEKEKLAGYYYQAALGQTFEVQFRRK
;
A
#
# COMPACT_ATOMS: atom_id res chain seq x y z
N MET A 1 -58.66 -25.26 -46.41
CA MET A 1 -58.67 -24.44 -45.18
C MET A 1 -57.64 -25.07 -44.22
N ARG A 2 -56.33 -24.88 -44.46
CA ARG A 2 -55.43 -23.97 -43.74
C ARG A 2 -55.66 -23.94 -42.22
N GLU A 3 -54.83 -24.67 -41.47
CA GLU A 3 -54.14 -24.12 -40.30
C GLU A 3 -52.73 -24.71 -40.22
N ARG A 4 -51.75 -23.81 -40.08
CA ARG A 4 -50.31 -24.10 -39.95
C ARG A 4 -50.02 -24.29 -38.46
N THR A 5 -49.63 -25.50 -38.06
CA THR A 5 -49.10 -25.74 -36.72
C THR A 5 -47.73 -25.06 -36.58
N LYS A 6 -47.63 -24.11 -35.67
CA LYS A 6 -46.45 -23.29 -35.42
C LYS A 6 -45.30 -24.14 -34.88
N ARG A 7 -44.16 -24.09 -35.57
CA ARG A 7 -42.87 -24.59 -35.10
C ARG A 7 -42.43 -23.77 -33.89
N SER A 8 -42.08 -24.42 -32.80
CA SER A 8 -41.29 -23.82 -31.72
C SER A 8 -40.05 -24.70 -31.52
N LEU A 9 -38.98 -24.34 -32.23
CA LEU A 9 -37.62 -24.77 -31.91
C LEU A 9 -37.07 -23.73 -30.92
N TRP A 10 -36.99 -24.09 -29.65
CA TRP A 10 -36.10 -23.40 -28.70
C TRP A 10 -35.21 -24.46 -28.08
N SER A 11 -34.11 -24.73 -28.77
CA SER A 11 -32.95 -25.44 -28.25
C SER A 11 -32.44 -24.65 -27.05
N GLY A 12 -32.69 -25.15 -25.84
CA GLY A 12 -32.10 -24.64 -24.62
C GLY A 12 -30.59 -24.86 -24.65
N ILE A 13 -29.85 -23.79 -24.93
CA ILE A 13 -28.39 -23.73 -24.76
C ILE A 13 -28.11 -23.89 -23.27
N MET A 14 -27.58 -25.06 -22.89
CA MET A 14 -26.99 -25.31 -21.58
C MET A 14 -25.73 -24.44 -21.43
N LEU A 15 -25.88 -23.30 -20.76
CA LEU A 15 -24.77 -22.44 -20.35
C LEU A 15 -23.99 -23.16 -19.23
N VAL A 16 -22.86 -23.76 -19.60
CA VAL A 16 -21.86 -24.26 -18.65
C VAL A 16 -21.18 -23.06 -18.01
N LEU A 17 -21.58 -22.71 -16.78
CA LEU A 17 -20.85 -21.77 -15.93
C LEU A 17 -19.60 -22.48 -15.41
N ALA A 18 -18.49 -22.32 -16.11
CA ALA A 18 -17.17 -22.65 -15.60
C ALA A 18 -16.80 -21.64 -14.51
N ALA A 19 -16.82 -22.06 -13.25
CA ALA A 19 -16.29 -21.30 -12.13
C ALA A 19 -14.76 -21.22 -12.25
N LEU A 20 -14.24 -20.12 -12.80
CA LEU A 20 -12.82 -19.79 -12.75
C LEU A 20 -12.50 -19.29 -11.34
N VAL A 21 -12.20 -20.21 -10.43
CA VAL A 21 -11.59 -19.86 -9.14
C VAL A 21 -10.17 -19.40 -9.45
N LEU A 22 -9.96 -18.08 -9.43
CA LEU A 22 -8.63 -17.50 -9.42
C LEU A 22 -7.94 -17.96 -8.12
N PHE A 23 -7.06 -18.95 -8.24
CA PHE A 23 -6.11 -19.28 -7.20
C PHE A 23 -5.21 -18.05 -7.04
N VAL A 24 -5.53 -17.18 -6.08
CA VAL A 24 -4.60 -16.14 -5.63
C VAL A 24 -3.56 -16.87 -4.78
N PRO A 25 -2.30 -17.04 -5.24
CA PRO A 25 -1.30 -17.68 -4.41
C PRO A 25 -1.10 -16.82 -3.16
N ALA A 26 -1.27 -17.46 -2.00
CA ALA A 26 -0.87 -16.86 -0.73
C ALA A 26 0.61 -16.43 -0.84
N PRO A 27 0.99 -15.24 -0.38
CA PRO A 27 2.38 -14.82 -0.43
C PRO A 27 3.23 -15.83 0.35
N ALA A 28 4.25 -16.37 -0.33
CA ALA A 28 5.18 -17.33 0.25
C ALA A 28 5.75 -16.81 1.60
N PRO A 29 6.03 -17.70 2.56
CA PRO A 29 6.64 -17.31 3.83
C PRO A 29 7.99 -16.65 3.55
N ALA A 30 8.12 -15.38 3.97
CA ALA A 30 9.35 -14.61 3.81
C ALA A 30 10.49 -15.29 4.58
N LYS A 31 11.49 -15.82 3.86
CA LYS A 31 12.62 -16.60 4.40
C LYS A 31 13.68 -15.76 5.13
N ASN A 32 13.39 -14.52 5.51
CA ASN A 32 14.27 -13.70 6.34
C ASN A 32 13.45 -12.78 7.24
N LEU A 33 13.02 -13.32 8.38
CA LEU A 33 12.50 -12.52 9.49
C LEU A 33 13.70 -11.81 10.13
N LEU A 34 13.94 -10.56 9.74
CA LEU A 34 14.96 -9.71 10.36
C LEU A 34 14.78 -9.71 11.90
N LYS A 35 15.88 -9.95 12.64
CA LYS A 35 15.92 -9.74 14.09
C LYS A 35 15.39 -8.35 14.42
N SER A 36 14.61 -8.23 15.50
CA SER A 36 13.69 -7.11 15.65
C SER A 36 14.37 -5.74 15.73
N SER A 37 15.50 -5.67 16.44
CA SER A 37 16.35 -4.48 16.56
C SER A 37 16.86 -3.93 15.22
N ASP A 38 17.16 -4.81 14.27
CA ASP A 38 17.88 -4.43 13.05
C ASP A 38 16.93 -3.79 12.05
N ALA A 39 15.72 -4.33 11.97
CA ALA A 39 14.71 -3.85 11.03
C ALA A 39 14.19 -2.45 11.42
N GLU A 40 14.06 -2.18 12.71
CA GLU A 40 13.66 -0.87 13.26
C GLU A 40 14.72 0.19 13.01
N THR A 41 15.99 -0.17 13.13
CA THR A 41 17.12 0.70 12.77
C THR A 41 17.20 0.93 11.27
N ARG A 42 16.84 -0.07 10.45
CA ARG A 42 16.93 -0.01 8.97
C ARG A 42 15.90 0.89 8.30
N ILE A 43 14.77 1.20 8.94
CA ILE A 43 13.80 2.16 8.35
C ILE A 43 14.24 3.61 8.53
N ALA A 44 15.17 3.91 9.44
CA ALA A 44 15.63 5.28 9.69
C ALA A 44 16.46 5.83 8.53
N GLY A 45 16.18 7.05 8.10
CA GLY A 45 16.91 7.80 7.08
C GLY A 45 15.99 8.43 6.04
N LYS A 46 16.61 8.88 4.95
CA LYS A 46 15.93 9.60 3.86
C LYS A 46 15.49 8.65 2.76
N TRP A 47 14.21 8.77 2.40
CA TRP A 47 13.52 7.96 1.42
C TRP A 47 12.93 8.87 0.35
N TYR A 48 13.23 8.60 -0.92
CA TYR A 48 12.81 9.40 -2.06
C TYR A 48 11.75 8.65 -2.84
N ARG A 49 10.62 9.30 -3.13
CA ARG A 49 9.53 8.68 -3.89
C ARG A 49 9.97 8.50 -5.34
N SER A 50 9.64 7.37 -5.96
CA SER A 50 10.15 7.05 -7.29
C SER A 50 9.54 7.88 -8.44
N ASP A 51 8.45 8.58 -8.17
CA ASP A 51 7.60 9.27 -9.16
C ASP A 51 7.73 10.81 -9.10
N GLY A 52 8.67 11.35 -8.32
CA GLY A 52 8.91 12.79 -8.28
C GLY A 52 9.82 13.24 -7.13
N MET A 53 9.87 14.54 -6.89
CA MET A 53 10.80 15.18 -5.95
C MET A 53 10.34 15.12 -4.48
N TYR A 54 9.62 14.07 -4.11
CA TYR A 54 9.05 13.89 -2.78
C TYR A 54 10.03 13.13 -1.88
N MET A 55 10.18 13.58 -0.64
CA MET A 55 11.07 12.94 0.33
C MET A 55 10.36 12.69 1.66
N LEU A 56 10.53 11.48 2.18
CA LEU A 56 10.15 11.09 3.53
C LEU A 56 11.44 10.84 4.33
N GLU A 57 11.62 11.55 5.42
CA GLU A 57 12.72 11.32 6.36
C GLU A 57 12.17 10.66 7.62
N LEU A 58 12.67 9.47 7.93
CA LEU A 58 12.27 8.70 9.10
C LEU A 58 13.41 8.74 10.14
N GLY A 59 13.09 9.14 11.35
CA GLY A 59 14.01 9.11 12.48
C GLY A 59 13.93 7.81 13.26
N SER A 60 14.33 7.86 14.54
CA SER A 60 14.33 6.69 15.41
C SER A 60 12.93 6.12 15.63
N ALA A 61 12.76 4.84 15.31
CA ALA A 61 11.63 4.03 15.73
C ALA A 61 11.73 3.78 17.25
N ARG A 62 10.77 4.28 18.04
CA ARG A 62 10.77 4.12 19.50
C ARG A 62 9.95 2.91 19.93
N LYS A 63 10.31 2.33 21.08
CA LYS A 63 9.46 1.36 21.79
C LYS A 63 8.09 2.00 22.05
N GLY A 64 7.01 1.27 21.77
CA GLY A 64 5.64 1.79 21.83
C GLY A 64 5.04 2.25 20.49
N GLY A 65 5.79 2.13 19.38
CA GLY A 65 5.24 2.31 18.03
C GLY A 65 5.25 3.75 17.50
N THR A 66 5.80 4.72 18.25
CA THR A 66 6.00 6.09 17.74
C THR A 66 7.20 6.16 16.81
N LEU A 67 7.07 6.94 15.73
CA LEU A 67 8.11 7.18 14.75
C LEU A 67 8.32 8.68 14.56
N ALA A 68 9.56 9.16 14.63
CA ALA A 68 9.86 10.52 14.19
C ALA A 68 9.82 10.57 12.66
N ALA A 69 9.13 11.54 12.07
CA ALA A 69 9.05 11.67 10.62
C ALA A 69 8.94 13.13 10.17
N SER A 70 9.54 13.42 9.02
CA SER A 70 9.41 14.68 8.28
C SER A 70 9.08 14.36 6.82
N TYR A 71 8.25 15.18 6.19
CA TYR A 71 7.86 15.00 4.79
C TYR A 71 8.02 16.28 3.98
N PHE A 72 8.44 16.14 2.72
CA PHE A 72 8.79 17.25 1.84
C PHE A 72 8.17 17.11 0.45
N ASN A 73 7.55 18.20 -0.02
CA ASN A 73 7.05 18.36 -1.40
C ASN A 73 7.03 19.83 -1.84
N PRO A 74 8.08 20.33 -2.52
CA PRO A 74 9.49 20.23 -2.12
C PRO A 74 9.77 20.96 -0.78
N ARG A 75 8.84 21.80 -0.30
CA ARG A 75 8.88 22.41 1.04
C ARG A 75 8.39 21.41 2.10
N PRO A 76 8.77 21.59 3.38
CA PRO A 76 8.25 20.75 4.46
C PRO A 76 6.73 20.89 4.56
N ILE A 77 6.06 19.77 4.79
CA ILE A 77 4.64 19.69 5.12
C ILE A 77 4.53 19.12 6.53
N ARG A 78 3.65 19.69 7.34
CA ARG A 78 3.52 19.26 8.74
C ARG A 78 3.04 17.81 8.83
N VAL A 79 3.81 16.98 9.53
CA VAL A 79 3.41 15.63 9.93
C VAL A 79 2.57 15.74 11.20
N GLY A 80 1.32 15.27 11.14
CA GLY A 80 0.41 15.23 12.29
C GLY A 80 0.65 14.00 13.17
N ARG A 81 0.91 12.84 12.55
CA ARG A 81 1.17 11.58 13.24
C ARG A 81 2.13 10.71 12.44
N ALA A 82 3.03 10.02 13.13
CA ALA A 82 3.83 8.98 12.52
C ALA A 82 4.03 7.82 13.49
N VAL A 83 3.72 6.62 13.00
CA VAL A 83 3.80 5.39 13.77
C VAL A 83 4.44 4.28 12.95
N TRP A 84 5.01 3.33 13.64
CA TRP A 84 5.49 2.09 13.07
C TRP A 84 4.94 0.90 13.87
N ARG A 85 4.75 -0.23 13.21
CA ARG A 85 4.37 -1.48 13.86
C ARG A 85 4.98 -2.68 13.16
N ARG A 86 5.11 -3.77 13.90
CA ARG A 86 5.47 -5.07 13.33
C ARG A 86 4.20 -5.92 13.21
N GLU A 87 3.91 -6.37 12.00
CA GLU A 87 2.74 -7.19 11.70
C GLU A 87 3.15 -8.33 10.78
N GLN A 88 2.88 -9.57 11.18
CA GLN A 88 3.23 -10.78 10.41
C GLN A 88 4.70 -10.80 9.94
N GLY A 89 5.61 -10.35 10.81
CA GLY A 89 7.05 -10.30 10.50
C GLY A 89 7.48 -9.14 9.58
N ARG A 90 6.56 -8.28 9.15
CA ARG A 90 6.83 -7.09 8.33
C ARG A 90 6.81 -5.83 9.18
N ILE A 91 7.61 -4.83 8.80
CA ILE A 91 7.51 -3.49 9.37
C ILE A 91 6.56 -2.66 8.52
N MET A 92 5.56 -2.10 9.20
CA MET A 92 4.65 -1.13 8.62
C MET A 92 4.94 0.26 9.18
N VAL A 93 4.86 1.26 8.32
CA VAL A 93 5.03 2.68 8.64
C VAL A 93 3.75 3.40 8.22
N VAL A 94 3.16 4.16 9.12
CA VAL A 94 2.02 5.03 8.83
C VAL A 94 2.39 6.45 9.15
N VAL A 95 2.21 7.36 8.19
CA VAL A 95 2.50 8.79 8.34
C VAL A 95 1.28 9.57 7.89
N GLU A 96 0.80 10.47 8.73
CA GLU A 96 -0.31 11.38 8.48
C GLU A 96 0.23 12.80 8.31
N LEU A 97 -0.16 13.44 7.22
CA LEU A 97 0.14 14.83 6.91
C LEU A 97 -1.04 15.69 7.34
N HIS A 98 -0.77 16.81 8.00
CA HIS A 98 -1.79 17.73 8.46
C HIS A 98 -1.39 19.19 8.20
N ASP A 99 -1.71 19.68 7.02
CA ASP A 99 -1.43 21.04 6.55
C ASP A 99 -2.56 21.54 5.62
N ALA A 100 -2.52 22.79 5.14
CA ALA A 100 -3.64 23.43 4.42
C ALA A 100 -4.15 22.64 3.20
N HIS A 101 -3.27 21.93 2.48
CA HIS A 101 -3.64 21.08 1.33
C HIS A 101 -3.56 19.58 1.64
N TYR A 102 -3.38 19.25 2.91
CA TYR A 102 -3.18 17.89 3.42
C TYR A 102 -3.99 17.71 4.71
N PRO A 103 -5.33 17.71 4.68
CA PRO A 103 -6.16 17.60 5.87
C PRO A 103 -6.27 16.13 6.33
N GLY A 104 -5.15 15.51 6.67
CA GLY A 104 -5.09 14.08 7.05
C GLY A 104 -4.74 13.14 5.89
N SER A 105 -3.98 13.60 4.89
CA SER A 105 -3.44 12.70 3.85
C SER A 105 -2.50 11.68 4.51
N THR A 106 -2.58 10.40 4.13
CA THR A 106 -1.83 9.33 4.81
C THR A 106 -0.96 8.52 3.87
N TYR A 107 0.20 8.14 4.36
CA TYR A 107 1.02 7.06 3.83
C TYR A 107 0.83 5.81 4.67
N MET A 108 0.58 4.68 4.01
CA MET A 108 0.58 3.35 4.61
C MET A 108 1.61 2.49 3.86
N LEU A 109 2.77 2.30 4.45
CA LEU A 109 3.94 1.73 3.79
C LEU A 109 4.42 0.47 4.50
N VAL A 110 4.94 -0.47 3.74
CA VAL A 110 5.64 -1.67 4.21
C VAL A 110 7.10 -1.56 3.82
N TYR A 111 7.99 -1.84 4.78
CA TYR A 111 9.42 -1.98 4.50
C TYR A 111 9.71 -3.34 3.85
N LEU A 112 10.30 -3.30 2.66
CA LEU A 112 10.71 -4.45 1.88
C LEU A 112 12.25 -4.55 1.93
N PRO A 113 12.82 -5.35 2.84
CA PRO A 113 14.26 -5.34 3.10
C PRO A 113 15.09 -5.86 1.92
N GLU A 114 14.58 -6.85 1.19
CA GLU A 114 15.27 -7.43 0.01
C GLU A 114 15.48 -6.42 -1.12
N LYS A 115 14.62 -5.40 -1.19
CA LYS A 115 14.63 -4.37 -2.25
C LYS A 115 15.05 -3.00 -1.74
N GLU A 116 15.32 -2.88 -0.44
CA GLU A 116 15.54 -1.61 0.26
C GLU A 116 14.52 -0.53 -0.12
N LYS A 117 13.23 -0.85 0.11
CA LYS A 117 12.10 -0.01 -0.28
C LYS A 117 11.09 0.17 0.85
N LEU A 118 10.42 1.31 0.85
CA LEU A 118 9.11 1.47 1.47
C LEU A 118 8.07 1.49 0.35
N ALA A 119 7.09 0.59 0.37
CA ALA A 119 6.06 0.52 -0.67
C ALA A 119 4.67 0.37 -0.06
N GLY A 120 3.67 0.94 -0.73
CA GLY A 120 2.28 0.86 -0.28
C GLY A 120 1.44 1.97 -0.88
N TYR A 121 0.60 2.57 -0.07
CA TYR A 121 -0.43 3.50 -0.53
C TYR A 121 -0.25 4.90 0.04
N TYR A 122 -0.59 5.89 -0.79
CA TYR A 122 -0.76 7.29 -0.40
C TYR A 122 -2.22 7.68 -0.62
N TYR A 123 -2.94 8.00 0.45
CA TYR A 123 -4.26 8.61 0.39
C TYR A 123 -4.12 10.14 0.42
N GLN A 124 -4.57 10.80 -0.65
CA GLN A 124 -4.66 12.24 -0.76
C GLN A 124 -6.05 12.67 -0.29
N ALA A 125 -6.12 13.29 0.90
CA ALA A 125 -7.39 13.59 1.56
C ALA A 125 -8.23 14.69 0.86
N ALA A 126 -7.59 15.72 0.29
CA ALA A 126 -8.29 16.80 -0.39
C ALA A 126 -8.95 16.39 -1.73
N LEU A 127 -8.44 15.32 -2.36
CA LEU A 127 -8.93 14.75 -3.63
C LEU A 127 -9.74 13.48 -3.40
N GLY A 128 -9.64 12.87 -2.21
CA GLY A 128 -10.27 11.58 -1.90
C GLY A 128 -9.70 10.42 -2.73
N GLN A 129 -8.43 10.49 -3.14
CA GLN A 129 -7.80 9.52 -4.04
C GLN A 129 -6.66 8.75 -3.37
N THR A 130 -6.49 7.50 -3.77
CA THR A 130 -5.41 6.64 -3.29
C THR A 130 -4.47 6.28 -4.44
N PHE A 131 -3.17 6.36 -4.19
CA PHE A 131 -2.11 6.07 -5.16
C PHE A 131 -1.17 5.01 -4.62
N GLU A 132 -0.74 4.09 -5.47
CA GLU A 132 0.39 3.22 -5.16
C GLU A 132 1.69 4.03 -5.25
N VAL A 133 2.51 3.90 -4.21
CA VAL A 133 3.77 4.64 -4.11
C VAL A 133 4.89 3.73 -3.62
N GLN A 134 6.10 4.03 -4.06
CA GLN A 134 7.31 3.43 -3.51
C GLN A 134 8.35 4.52 -3.24
N PHE A 135 9.11 4.34 -2.17
CA PHE A 135 10.27 5.13 -1.84
C PHE A 135 11.53 4.27 -1.79
N ARG A 136 12.66 4.86 -2.16
CA ARG A 136 13.99 4.23 -2.17
C ARG A 136 15.02 5.13 -1.51
N ARG A 137 16.11 4.55 -1.04
CA ARG A 137 17.34 5.32 -0.75
C ARG A 137 18.04 5.67 -2.07
N LYS A 138 18.86 6.71 -2.04
CA LYS A 138 19.82 6.98 -3.12
C LYS A 138 20.94 5.95 -3.10
#